data_AF-A0A7C7JP08-F1
#
_entry.id   AF-A0A7C7JP08-F1
#
_cell.length_a   1.000
_cell.length_b   1.000
_cell.length_c   1.000
_cell.angle_alpha   90.00
_cell.angle_beta   90.00
_cell.angle_gamma   90.00
#
_symmetry.space_group_name_H-M   'P 1'
#
loop_
_entity.id
_entity.type
_entity.pdbx_description
1 polymer ?
#
loop_
_entity_poly.entity_id
_entity_poly.type
_entity_poly.pdbx_seq_one_letter_code
_entity_poly.pdbx_strand_id
1 'polypeptide(L)'
;MRFLIAILLLSGGAYLYLYFNPSYKLSMEAKIYYSMGEYRIALELANQALELRSYNTMAFHIKTRSEEALKIINYIEEADKYQQEIIEILKERPISKENKYRIKMMSDIVIGNYEALSMTFVEDEKLKEEALKRYQKFQKLNRNIVESIEKEENRLSSDY
;
A
#
# COMPACT_ATOMS: atom_id res chain seq x y z
N MET A 1 41.98 -19.58 -15.29
CA MET A 1 42.66 -19.12 -14.05
C MET A 1 42.57 -17.61 -13.82
N ARG A 2 43.01 -16.74 -14.76
CA ARG A 2 42.95 -15.26 -14.59
C ARG A 2 41.55 -14.70 -14.31
N PHE A 3 40.52 -15.23 -14.97
CA PHE A 3 39.11 -14.86 -14.72
C PHE A 3 38.61 -15.26 -13.33
N LEU A 4 38.99 -16.44 -12.83
CA LEU A 4 38.61 -16.88 -11.49
C LEU A 4 39.27 -16.04 -10.39
N ILE A 5 40.54 -15.66 -10.60
CA ILE A 5 41.26 -14.74 -9.70
C ILE A 5 40.58 -13.36 -9.68
N ALA A 6 40.17 -12.84 -10.84
CA ALA A 6 39.44 -11.58 -10.93
C ALA A 6 38.09 -11.62 -10.19
N ILE A 7 37.32 -12.71 -10.34
CA ILE A 7 36.05 -12.91 -9.60
C ILE A 7 36.30 -12.95 -8.09
N LEU A 8 37.34 -13.65 -7.64
CA LEU A 8 37.66 -13.83 -6.24
C LEU A 8 38.16 -12.53 -5.58
N LEU A 9 38.91 -11.70 -6.32
CA LEU A 9 39.31 -10.37 -5.89
C LEU A 9 38.12 -9.41 -5.81
N LEU A 10 37.20 -9.45 -6.78
CA LEU A 10 35.98 -8.62 -6.77
C LEU A 10 35.05 -8.99 -5.62
N SER A 11 34.81 -10.28 -5.39
CA SER A 11 33.95 -10.73 -4.29
C SER A 11 34.58 -10.47 -2.92
N GLY A 12 35.90 -10.69 -2.77
CA GLY A 12 36.64 -10.37 -1.56
C GLY A 12 36.65 -8.86 -1.25
N GLY A 13 36.84 -8.02 -2.27
CA GLY A 13 36.78 -6.56 -2.12
C GLY A 13 35.38 -6.07 -1.71
N ALA A 14 34.32 -6.62 -2.33
CA ALA A 14 32.94 -6.30 -1.94
C ALA A 14 32.62 -6.75 -0.51
N TYR A 15 33.09 -7.93 -0.10
CA TYR A 15 32.94 -8.41 1.27
C TYR A 15 33.63 -7.50 2.28
N LEU A 16 34.90 -7.14 2.03
CA LEU A 16 35.64 -6.20 2.89
C LEU A 16 34.97 -4.84 2.96
N TYR A 17 34.47 -4.31 1.83
CA TYR A 17 33.74 -3.05 1.81
C TYR A 17 32.50 -3.09 2.72
N LEU A 18 31.68 -4.14 2.63
CA LEU A 18 30.49 -4.29 3.48
C LEU A 18 30.85 -4.52 4.95
N TYR A 19 31.92 -5.26 5.22
CA TYR A 19 32.42 -5.50 6.58
C TYR A 19 32.81 -4.19 7.29
N PHE A 20 33.52 -3.29 6.59
CA PHE A 20 33.91 -1.99 7.14
C PHE A 20 32.81 -0.92 7.03
N ASN A 21 31.70 -1.20 6.34
CA ASN A 21 30.59 -0.27 6.16
C ASN A 21 29.25 -0.90 6.58
N PRO A 22 28.99 -1.07 7.89
CA PRO A 22 27.80 -1.75 8.40
C PRO A 22 26.49 -1.10 7.95
N SER A 23 26.45 0.23 7.77
CA SER A 23 25.29 0.92 7.18
C SER A 23 24.96 0.40 5.77
N TYR A 24 25.96 0.17 4.91
CA TYR A 24 25.74 -0.35 3.56
C TYR A 24 25.35 -1.82 3.55
N LYS A 25 25.82 -2.60 4.52
CA LYS A 25 25.37 -3.97 4.73
C LYS A 25 23.88 -4.01 5.07
N LEU A 26 23.45 -3.21 6.05
CA LEU A 26 22.04 -3.10 6.44
C LEU A 26 21.16 -2.62 5.29
N SER A 27 21.60 -1.62 4.51
CA SER A 27 20.82 -1.18 3.34
C SER A 27 20.71 -2.25 2.25
N MET A 28 21.73 -3.11 2.09
CA MET A 28 21.64 -4.24 1.17
C MET A 28 20.63 -5.29 1.68
N GLU A 29 20.66 -5.62 2.96
CA GLU A 29 19.67 -6.53 3.58
C GLU A 29 18.26 -5.96 3.45
N ALA A 30 18.07 -4.68 3.74
CA ALA A 30 16.80 -3.98 3.55
C ALA A 30 16.27 -4.11 2.12
N LYS A 31 17.15 -4.00 1.11
CA LYS A 31 16.77 -4.16 -0.31
C LYS A 31 16.30 -5.58 -0.61
N ILE A 32 16.93 -6.58 -0.01
CA ILE A 32 16.55 -7.99 -0.18
C ILE A 32 15.14 -8.20 0.40
N TYR A 33 14.89 -7.76 1.63
CA TYR A 33 13.57 -7.86 2.24
C TYR A 33 12.51 -7.08 1.46
N TYR A 34 12.83 -5.88 0.96
CA TYR A 34 11.93 -5.12 0.09
C TYR A 34 11.54 -5.93 -1.15
N SER A 35 12.52 -6.56 -1.81
CA SER A 35 12.27 -7.39 -3.01
C SER A 35 11.46 -8.65 -2.73
N MET A 36 11.41 -9.10 -1.48
CA MET A 36 10.57 -10.23 -1.03
C MET A 36 9.16 -9.80 -0.63
N GLY A 37 8.84 -8.49 -0.67
CA GLY A 37 7.56 -7.95 -0.19
C GLY A 37 7.50 -7.74 1.33
N GLU A 38 8.61 -7.93 2.03
CA GLU A 38 8.71 -7.79 3.49
C GLU A 38 8.98 -6.33 3.88
N TYR A 39 8.07 -5.42 3.49
CA TYR A 39 8.27 -3.98 3.55
C TYR A 39 8.51 -3.45 4.97
N ARG A 40 7.89 -4.06 5.99
CA ARG A 40 8.10 -3.66 7.38
C ARG A 40 9.53 -3.95 7.85
N ILE A 41 10.06 -5.13 7.51
CA ILE A 41 11.44 -5.51 7.84
C ILE A 41 12.42 -4.64 7.05
N ALA A 42 12.14 -4.42 5.76
CA ALA A 42 12.94 -3.53 4.92
C ALA A 42 13.02 -2.11 5.49
N LEU A 43 11.89 -1.57 5.96
CA LEU A 43 11.82 -0.25 6.60
C LEU A 43 12.67 -0.19 7.88
N GLU A 44 12.55 -1.20 8.74
CA GLU A 44 13.33 -1.27 9.98
C GLU A 44 14.83 -1.28 9.71
N LEU A 45 15.30 -2.15 8.82
CA LEU A 45 16.72 -2.24 8.45
C LEU A 45 17.23 -0.96 7.77
N ALA A 46 16.41 -0.32 6.93
CA ALA A 46 16.74 0.95 6.30
C ALA A 46 16.88 2.08 7.32
N ASN A 47 16.01 2.14 8.34
CA ASN A 47 16.14 3.09 9.44
C ASN A 47 17.43 2.86 10.24
N GLN A 48 17.72 1.61 10.62
CA GLN A 48 18.98 1.27 11.31
C GLN A 48 20.21 1.67 10.47
N ALA A 49 20.17 1.47 9.15
CA ALA A 49 21.24 1.90 8.26
C ALA A 49 21.44 3.43 8.27
N LEU A 50 20.35 4.21 8.31
CA LEU A 50 20.38 5.67 8.36
C LEU A 50 20.81 6.21 9.72
N GLU A 51 20.52 5.50 10.81
CA GLU A 51 21.05 5.83 12.14
C GLU A 51 22.58 5.71 12.17
N LEU A 52 23.13 4.68 11.51
CA LEU A 52 24.59 4.52 11.38
C LEU A 52 25.22 5.55 10.44
N ARG A 53 24.57 5.85 9.30
CA ARG A 53 25.01 6.87 8.34
C ARG A 53 23.81 7.51 7.65
N SER A 54 23.48 8.73 8.06
CA SER A 54 22.31 9.47 7.56
C SER A 54 22.36 9.78 6.05
N TYR A 55 23.55 9.82 5.45
CA TYR A 55 23.75 10.06 4.02
C TYR A 55 23.73 8.77 3.17
N ASN A 56 23.42 7.61 3.75
CA ASN A 56 23.26 6.38 2.97
C ASN A 56 22.03 6.49 2.06
N THR A 57 22.28 6.89 0.81
CA THR A 57 21.24 7.10 -0.20
C THR A 57 20.46 5.83 -0.52
N MET A 58 21.11 4.67 -0.49
CA MET A 58 20.44 3.38 -0.69
C MET A 58 19.41 3.12 0.41
N ALA A 59 19.80 3.30 1.68
CA ALA A 59 18.89 3.16 2.81
C ALA A 59 17.73 4.16 2.72
N PHE A 60 18.01 5.42 2.38
CA PHE A 60 16.99 6.45 2.20
C PHE A 60 15.94 6.05 1.16
N HIS A 61 16.38 5.58 -0.02
CA HIS A 61 15.46 5.13 -1.06
C HIS A 61 14.62 3.94 -0.62
N ILE A 62 15.23 2.94 0.03
CA ILE A 62 14.50 1.74 0.48
C ILE A 62 13.49 2.10 1.56
N LYS A 63 13.86 2.98 2.51
CA LYS A 63 12.95 3.52 3.52
C LYS A 63 11.72 4.14 2.87
N THR A 64 11.92 5.13 1.98
CA THR A 64 10.81 5.83 1.32
C THR A 64 9.90 4.86 0.56
N ARG A 65 10.48 3.94 -0.22
CA ARG A 65 9.68 2.97 -0.98
C ARG A 65 8.92 1.99 -0.09
N SER A 66 9.51 1.58 1.04
CA SER A 66 8.87 0.69 2.01
C SER A 66 7.73 1.40 2.73
N GLU A 67 7.89 2.68 3.09
CA GLU A 67 6.82 3.51 3.66
C GLU A 67 5.63 3.63 2.71
N GLU A 68 5.89 3.89 1.42
CA GLU A 68 4.82 3.94 0.42
C GLU A 68 4.14 2.58 0.20
N ALA A 69 4.90 1.48 0.17
CA ALA A 69 4.31 0.14 0.06
C ALA A 69 3.41 -0.19 1.26
N LEU A 70 3.83 0.16 2.48
CA LEU A 70 3.03 -0.03 3.69
C LEU A 70 1.75 0.82 3.69
N LYS A 71 1.77 2.03 3.14
CA LYS A 71 0.53 2.83 2.95
C LYS A 71 -0.47 2.12 2.04
N ILE A 72 0.00 1.49 0.96
CA ILE A 72 -0.87 0.71 0.06
C ILE A 72 -1.44 -0.52 0.79
N ILE A 73 -0.64 -1.22 1.60
CA ILE A 73 -1.11 -2.34 2.42
C ILE A 73 -2.21 -1.88 3.38
N ASN A 74 -1.97 -0.80 4.13
CA ASN A 74 -2.94 -0.26 5.08
C ASN A 74 -4.25 0.13 4.38
N TYR A 75 -4.16 0.72 3.18
CA TYR A 75 -5.32 1.03 2.35
C TYR A 75 -6.11 -0.24 1.97
N ILE A 76 -5.42 -1.30 1.54
CA ILE A 76 -6.05 -2.58 1.18
C ILE A 76 -6.78 -3.17 2.38
N GLU A 77 -6.14 -3.17 3.55
CA GLU A 77 -6.72 -3.68 4.79
C GLU A 77 -7.95 -2.88 5.22
N GLU A 78 -7.90 -1.55 5.13
CA GLU A 78 -9.04 -0.68 5.44
C GLU A 78 -10.22 -0.92 4.47
N ALA A 79 -9.94 -1.01 3.17
CA ALA A 79 -10.95 -1.30 2.17
C ALA A 79 -11.61 -2.67 2.40
N ASP A 80 -10.83 -3.70 2.78
CA ASP A 80 -11.35 -5.03 3.10
C ASP A 80 -12.21 -5.01 4.37
N LYS A 81 -11.82 -4.24 5.39
CA LYS A 81 -12.61 -4.03 6.59
C LYS A 81 -13.95 -3.36 6.27
N TYR A 82 -13.96 -2.23 5.55
CA TYR A 82 -15.21 -1.57 5.17
C TYR A 82 -16.07 -2.46 4.28
N GLN A 83 -15.47 -3.29 3.43
CA GLN A 83 -16.23 -4.23 2.64
C GLN A 83 -16.99 -5.24 3.52
N GLN A 84 -16.36 -5.75 4.58
CA GLN A 84 -17.03 -6.65 5.52
C GLN A 84 -18.18 -5.95 6.24
N GLU A 85 -17.97 -4.73 6.72
CA GLU A 85 -19.03 -3.92 7.37
C GLU A 85 -20.22 -3.69 6.43
N ILE A 86 -19.93 -3.37 5.16
CA ILE A 86 -20.96 -3.18 4.14
C ILE A 86 -21.72 -4.47 3.88
N ILE A 87 -21.05 -5.62 3.80
CA ILE A 87 -21.72 -6.92 3.62
C ILE A 87 -22.72 -7.18 4.74
N GLU A 88 -22.40 -6.84 5.98
CA GLU A 88 -23.32 -6.97 7.11
C GLU A 88 -24.52 -6.02 6.99
N ILE A 89 -24.29 -4.75 6.64
CA ILE A 89 -25.37 -3.78 6.36
C ILE A 89 -26.28 -4.30 5.24
N LEU A 90 -25.70 -4.88 4.19
CA LEU A 90 -26.41 -5.45 3.05
C LEU A 90 -27.20 -6.72 3.41
N LYS A 91 -27.19 -7.23 4.64
CA LYS A 91 -28.13 -8.28 5.06
C LYS A 91 -29.50 -7.72 5.44
N GLU A 92 -29.59 -6.45 5.81
CA GLU A 92 -30.85 -5.78 6.10
C GLU A 92 -31.69 -5.58 4.82
N ARG A 93 -32.99 -5.89 4.88
CA ARG A 93 -33.92 -5.73 3.76
C ARG A 93 -35.27 -5.18 4.26
N PRO A 94 -35.73 -4.03 3.71
CA PRO A 94 -34.99 -3.09 2.84
C PRO A 94 -33.85 -2.41 3.60
N ILE A 95 -32.84 -1.89 2.89
CA ILE A 95 -31.74 -1.15 3.53
C ILE A 95 -32.27 0.24 3.94
N SER A 96 -32.13 0.59 5.22
CA SER A 96 -32.53 1.91 5.72
C SER A 96 -31.77 3.08 5.07
N LYS A 97 -32.41 4.26 5.01
CA LYS A 97 -31.80 5.49 4.47
C LYS A 97 -30.46 5.79 5.16
N GLU A 98 -30.41 5.67 6.49
CA GLU A 98 -29.18 5.84 7.27
C GLU A 98 -28.06 4.90 6.80
N ASN A 99 -28.35 3.60 6.67
CA ASN A 99 -27.37 2.62 6.26
C ASN A 99 -26.87 2.84 4.82
N LYS A 100 -27.70 3.40 3.93
CA LYS A 100 -27.23 3.83 2.60
C LYS A 100 -26.20 4.96 2.67
N TYR A 101 -26.40 5.96 3.53
CA TYR A 101 -25.39 7.01 3.73
C TYR A 101 -24.11 6.48 4.38
N ARG A 102 -24.21 5.50 5.28
CA ARG A 102 -23.03 4.83 5.85
C ARG A 102 -22.22 4.11 4.78
N ILE A 103 -22.89 3.36 3.90
CA ILE A 103 -22.25 2.72 2.73
C ILE A 103 -21.59 3.77 1.83
N LYS A 104 -22.29 4.87 1.53
CA LYS A 104 -21.74 5.98 0.74
C LYS A 104 -20.46 6.55 1.38
N MET A 105 -20.50 6.89 2.66
CA MET A 105 -19.37 7.46 3.40
C MET A 105 -18.15 6.54 3.39
N MET A 106 -18.33 5.25 3.71
CA MET A 106 -17.23 4.27 3.64
C MET A 106 -16.64 4.19 2.24
N SER A 107 -17.49 4.27 1.21
CA SER A 107 -17.04 4.22 -0.17
C SER A 107 -16.28 5.48 -0.59
N ASP A 108 -16.74 6.66 -0.16
CA ASP A 108 -16.05 7.94 -0.39
C ASP A 108 -14.66 7.93 0.28
N ILE A 109 -14.54 7.39 1.51
CA ILE A 109 -13.25 7.25 2.22
C ILE A 109 -12.28 6.37 1.44
N VAL A 110 -12.71 5.18 1.00
CA VAL A 110 -11.85 4.27 0.22
C VAL A 110 -11.41 4.94 -1.09
N ILE A 111 -12.33 5.57 -1.81
CA ILE A 111 -12.02 6.26 -3.07
C ILE A 111 -10.98 7.36 -2.83
N GLY A 112 -11.22 8.24 -1.86
CA GLY A 112 -10.30 9.34 -1.54
C GLY A 112 -8.93 8.86 -1.05
N ASN A 113 -8.89 7.81 -0.22
CA ASN A 113 -7.62 7.25 0.27
C ASN A 113 -6.79 6.65 -0.87
N TYR A 114 -7.43 6.00 -1.85
CA TYR A 114 -6.73 5.50 -3.04
C TYR A 114 -6.13 6.63 -3.88
N GLU A 115 -6.88 7.70 -4.12
CA GLU A 115 -6.44 8.86 -4.90
C GLU A 115 -5.24 9.58 -4.28
N ALA A 116 -5.05 9.45 -2.96
CA ALA A 116 -3.91 9.99 -2.23
C ALA A 116 -2.65 9.10 -2.25
N LEU A 117 -2.71 7.87 -2.77
CA LEU A 117 -1.56 6.94 -2.78
C LEU A 117 -0.52 7.33 -3.83
N SER A 118 0.76 7.29 -3.43
CA SER A 118 1.89 7.56 -4.34
C SER A 118 2.40 6.28 -5.03
N MET A 119 1.59 5.73 -5.93
CA MET A 119 1.85 4.43 -6.59
C MET A 119 3.16 4.34 -7.38
N THR A 120 3.70 5.47 -7.83
CA THR A 120 4.93 5.52 -8.66
C THR A 120 6.19 5.10 -7.90
N PHE A 121 6.19 5.15 -6.57
CA PHE A 121 7.35 4.79 -5.74
C PHE A 121 7.43 3.30 -5.41
N VAL A 122 6.40 2.52 -5.69
CA VAL A 122 6.34 1.09 -5.35
C VAL A 122 6.58 0.27 -6.61
N GLU A 123 7.39 -0.79 -6.55
CA GLU A 123 7.69 -1.65 -7.70
C GLU A 123 6.81 -2.91 -7.74
N ASP A 124 6.15 -3.25 -6.64
CA ASP A 124 5.27 -4.41 -6.55
C ASP A 124 3.94 -4.16 -7.27
N GLU A 125 3.89 -4.61 -8.52
CA GLU A 125 2.71 -4.51 -9.37
C GLU A 125 1.51 -5.27 -8.81
N LYS A 126 1.72 -6.39 -8.11
CA LYS A 126 0.59 -7.13 -7.50
C LYS A 126 -0.07 -6.32 -6.41
N LEU A 127 0.74 -5.64 -5.58
CA LEU A 127 0.24 -4.77 -4.53
C LEU A 127 -0.58 -3.59 -5.12
N LYS A 128 -0.10 -3.00 -6.22
CA LYS A 128 -0.85 -1.94 -6.94
C LYS A 128 -2.16 -2.44 -7.54
N GLU A 129 -2.13 -3.61 -8.17
CA GLU A 129 -3.32 -4.24 -8.78
C GLU A 129 -4.39 -4.54 -7.73
N GLU A 130 -4.00 -5.08 -6.57
CA GLU A 130 -4.94 -5.38 -5.48
C GLU A 130 -5.57 -4.11 -4.89
N ALA A 131 -4.80 -3.02 -4.81
CA ALA A 131 -5.34 -1.72 -4.41
C ALA A 131 -6.33 -1.16 -5.45
N LEU A 132 -5.98 -1.23 -6.74
CA LEU A 132 -6.83 -0.79 -7.85
C LEU A 132 -8.15 -1.55 -7.89
N LYS A 133 -8.11 -2.87 -7.68
CA LYS A 133 -9.30 -3.73 -7.66
C LYS A 133 -10.29 -3.30 -6.58
N ARG A 134 -9.81 -2.98 -5.38
CA ARG A 134 -10.65 -2.47 -4.28
C ARG A 134 -11.22 -1.10 -4.62
N TYR A 135 -10.39 -0.21 -5.14
CA TYR A 135 -10.83 1.12 -5.58
C TYR A 135 -11.99 1.04 -6.57
N GLN A 136 -11.82 0.25 -7.64
CA GLN A 136 -12.87 0.07 -8.66
C GLN A 136 -14.15 -0.54 -8.09
N LYS A 137 -14.02 -1.48 -7.15
CA LYS A 137 -15.17 -2.08 -6.47
C LYS A 137 -15.95 -1.02 -5.67
N PHE A 138 -15.25 -0.18 -4.92
CA PHE A 138 -15.87 0.88 -4.12
C PHE A 138 -16.43 2.01 -4.99
N GLN A 139 -15.80 2.35 -6.12
CA GLN A 139 -16.40 3.28 -7.10
C GLN A 139 -17.74 2.77 -7.63
N LYS A 140 -17.80 1.48 -8.01
CA LYS A 140 -19.04 0.87 -8.49
C LYS A 140 -20.11 0.85 -7.41
N LEU A 141 -19.73 0.51 -6.17
CA LEU A 141 -20.64 0.51 -5.04
C LEU A 141 -21.18 1.91 -4.73
N ASN A 142 -20.30 2.93 -4.72
CA ASN A 142 -20.66 4.32 -4.48
C ASN A 142 -21.69 4.82 -5.51
N ARG A 143 -21.43 4.58 -6.81
CA ARG A 143 -22.38 4.94 -7.87
C ARG A 143 -23.75 4.32 -7.63
N ASN A 144 -23.81 3.02 -7.37
CA ASN A 144 -25.06 2.31 -7.14
C ASN A 144 -25.83 2.84 -5.92
N ILE A 145 -25.12 3.15 -4.81
CA ILE A 145 -25.78 3.62 -3.60
C ILE A 145 -26.31 5.04 -3.77
N VAL A 146 -25.56 5.92 -4.45
CA VAL A 146 -25.97 7.30 -4.76
C VAL A 146 -27.22 7.31 -5.63
N GLU A 147 -27.23 6.55 -6.73
CA GLU A 147 -28.43 6.44 -7.59
C GLU A 147 -29.65 5.91 -6.82
N SER A 148 -29.44 5.02 -5.85
CA SER A 148 -30.53 4.48 -5.03
C SER A 148 -31.12 5.51 -4.05
N ILE A 149 -30.30 6.43 -3.55
CA ILE A 149 -30.72 7.52 -2.65
C ILE A 149 -31.52 8.55 -3.44
N GLU A 150 -30.99 9.00 -4.59
CA GLU A 150 -31.65 9.99 -5.46
C GLU A 150 -33.04 9.53 -5.92
N LYS A 151 -33.18 8.24 -6.28
CA LYS A 151 -34.48 7.67 -6.66
C LYS A 151 -35.52 7.72 -5.55
N GLU A 152 -35.11 7.54 -4.29
CA GLU A 152 -36.03 7.62 -3.15
C GLU A 152 -36.42 9.06 -2.83
N GLU A 153 -35.48 10.00 -2.94
CA GLU A 153 -35.73 11.41 -2.72
C GLU A 153 -36.66 12.00 -3.80
N ASN A 154 -36.49 11.59 -5.06
CA ASN A 154 -37.36 12.01 -6.15
C ASN A 154 -38.80 11.49 -6.00
N ARG A 155 -38.99 10.26 -5.49
CA ARG A 155 -40.32 9.71 -5.18
C ARG A 155 -41.02 10.47 -4.07
N LEU A 156 -40.30 10.75 -2.98
CA LEU A 156 -40.83 11.53 -1.87
C LEU A 156 -41.22 12.95 -2.32
N SER A 157 -40.51 13.51 -3.30
CA SER A 157 -40.78 14.86 -3.84
C SER A 157 -41.95 14.90 -4.83
N SER A 158 -42.32 13.77 -5.45
CA SER A 158 -43.45 13.67 -6.39
C SER A 158 -44.79 13.37 -5.73
N ASP A 159 -44.79 12.98 -4.45
CA ASP A 159 -45.98 12.64 -3.66
C ASP A 159 -46.57 13.86 -2.91
N TYR A 160 -45.98 15.05 -3.08
CA TYR A 160 -46.45 16.36 -2.58
C TYR A 160 -46.88 17.26 -3.73
#